data_AF-A0A2T6FWQ1-F1
#
_entry.id   AF-A0A2T6FWQ1-F1
#
_cell.length_a   1.000
_cell.length_b   1.000
_cell.length_c   1.000
_cell.angle_alpha   90.00
_cell.angle_beta   90.00
_cell.angle_gamma   90.00
#
_symmetry.space_group_name_H-M   'P 1'
#
loop_
_entity.id
_entity.type
_entity.pdbx_description
1 polymer ?
#
loop_
_entity_poly.entity_id
_entity_poly.type
_entity_poly.pdbx_seq_one_letter_code
_entity_poly.pdbx_strand_id
1 'polypeptide(L)'
;MDVSLYLQRIEAAEPVQLTLDGLTQLQKRHVTRIPFENLDILRGIPIALRTDDLFDKLVNRRRGGVCYELNGLFSELLRRTGFETHMIAATVYRGEGQWGTEGSHATNLVRLEGRPYLVDVGFGGNSPRRPVPMTGEEIQDADGFYRIRPYAELQNSYVLEKKEDRDWAILYRFGLEPKQLEDFAEVCDVTQYAPESPFNKVYFLMKVTEEGRMTLFDHSLTLVDGPNKTKETIEAGRIDDILDRFLAP
;
A
#
# COMPACT_ATOMS: atom_id res chain seq x y z
N MET A 1 -6.22 -7.32 -18.26
CA MET A 1 -6.61 -7.72 -16.88
C MET A 1 -8.00 -8.34 -16.83
N ASP A 2 -8.10 -9.57 -16.30
CA ASP A 2 -9.37 -10.23 -15.98
C ASP A 2 -9.83 -9.81 -14.56
N VAL A 3 -11.02 -9.21 -14.45
CA VAL A 3 -11.54 -8.69 -13.19
C VAL A 3 -11.93 -9.82 -12.24
N SER A 4 -12.58 -10.88 -12.73
CA SER A 4 -13.04 -11.98 -11.90
C SER A 4 -11.87 -12.75 -11.28
N LEU A 5 -10.76 -12.94 -12.01
CA LEU A 5 -9.54 -13.53 -11.44
C LEU A 5 -8.90 -12.65 -10.37
N TYR A 6 -8.91 -11.33 -10.55
CA TYR A 6 -8.43 -10.41 -9.50
C TYR A 6 -9.31 -10.51 -8.25
N LEU A 7 -10.64 -10.43 -8.41
CA LEU A 7 -11.58 -10.53 -7.29
C LEU A 7 -11.42 -11.87 -6.57
N GLN A 8 -11.19 -12.96 -7.29
CA GLN A 8 -10.86 -14.26 -6.72
C GLN A 8 -9.54 -14.23 -5.93
N ARG A 9 -8.49 -13.56 -6.44
CA ARG A 9 -7.19 -13.44 -5.76
C ARG A 9 -7.30 -12.76 -4.39
N ILE A 10 -8.21 -11.79 -4.26
CA ILE A 10 -8.45 -11.07 -3.01
C ILE A 10 -9.67 -11.59 -2.23
N GLU A 11 -10.36 -12.62 -2.72
CA GLU A 11 -11.60 -13.16 -2.13
C GLU A 11 -12.71 -12.09 -1.97
N ALA A 12 -12.83 -11.20 -2.94
CA ALA A 12 -13.91 -10.22 -3.01
C ALA A 12 -15.14 -10.79 -3.73
N ALA A 13 -16.33 -10.35 -3.30
CA ALA A 13 -17.58 -10.76 -3.92
C ALA A 13 -17.81 -10.07 -5.28
N GLU A 14 -18.55 -10.75 -6.16
CA GLU A 14 -19.00 -10.23 -7.46
C GLU A 14 -20.56 -10.28 -7.49
N PRO A 15 -21.26 -9.23 -7.98
CA PRO A 15 -20.72 -7.99 -8.55
C PRO A 15 -20.19 -7.02 -7.49
N VAL A 16 -19.20 -6.21 -7.87
CA VAL A 16 -18.69 -5.12 -7.05
C VAL A 16 -19.76 -4.05 -6.89
N GLN A 17 -19.99 -3.63 -5.64
CA GLN A 17 -20.93 -2.54 -5.34
C GLN A 17 -20.20 -1.19 -5.46
N LEU A 18 -20.75 -0.28 -6.26
CA LEU A 18 -20.22 1.09 -6.44
C LEU A 18 -20.63 2.02 -5.29
N THR A 19 -20.34 1.59 -4.06
CA THR A 19 -20.67 2.27 -2.81
C THR A 19 -19.41 2.39 -1.95
N LEU A 20 -19.45 3.20 -0.90
CA LEU A 20 -18.33 3.28 0.06
C LEU A 20 -18.09 1.93 0.74
N ASP A 21 -19.13 1.15 1.02
CA ASP A 21 -18.99 -0.20 1.58
C ASP A 21 -18.29 -1.14 0.58
N GLY A 22 -18.70 -1.16 -0.69
CA GLY A 22 -18.04 -1.97 -1.71
C GLY A 22 -16.57 -1.61 -1.91
N LEU A 23 -16.24 -0.31 -1.92
CA LEU A 23 -14.86 0.17 -1.98
C LEU A 23 -14.06 -0.24 -0.73
N THR A 24 -14.68 -0.16 0.44
CA THR A 24 -14.10 -0.62 1.72
C THR A 24 -13.80 -2.11 1.69
N GLN A 25 -14.73 -2.94 1.20
CA GLN A 25 -14.51 -4.37 1.07
C GLN A 25 -13.35 -4.67 0.10
N LEU A 26 -13.29 -4.02 -1.06
CA LEU A 26 -12.19 -4.20 -2.00
C LEU A 26 -10.83 -3.84 -1.40
N GLN A 27 -10.72 -2.67 -0.78
CA GLN A 27 -9.48 -2.21 -0.17
C GLN A 27 -9.04 -3.14 0.95
N LYS A 28 -9.96 -3.45 1.89
CA LYS A 28 -9.69 -4.38 3.00
C LYS A 28 -9.17 -5.72 2.49
N ARG A 29 -9.89 -6.31 1.54
CA ARG A 29 -9.56 -7.62 0.94
C ARG A 29 -8.21 -7.60 0.25
N HIS A 30 -7.87 -6.52 -0.47
CA HIS A 30 -6.57 -6.41 -1.10
C HIS A 30 -5.43 -6.38 -0.06
N VAL A 31 -5.50 -5.46 0.91
CA VAL A 31 -4.40 -5.28 1.87
C VAL A 31 -4.19 -6.49 2.78
N THR A 32 -5.24 -7.30 3.02
CA THR A 32 -5.12 -8.52 3.82
C THR A 32 -4.69 -9.75 3.01
N ARG A 33 -4.79 -9.74 1.68
CA ARG A 33 -4.50 -10.90 0.82
C ARG A 33 -3.25 -10.77 -0.04
N ILE A 34 -2.86 -9.57 -0.41
CA ILE A 34 -1.70 -9.30 -1.25
C ILE A 34 -0.65 -8.55 -0.41
N PRO A 35 0.51 -9.16 -0.12
CA PRO A 35 1.51 -8.51 0.70
C PRO A 35 2.26 -7.42 -0.08
N PHE A 36 2.79 -6.46 0.67
CA PHE A 36 3.89 -5.64 0.21
C PHE A 36 5.20 -6.42 0.31
N GLU A 37 6.00 -6.43 -0.75
CA GLU A 37 7.28 -7.15 -0.78
C GLU A 37 8.24 -6.61 -1.86
N ASN A 38 9.54 -6.76 -1.61
CA ASN A 38 10.62 -6.32 -2.50
C ASN A 38 11.47 -7.47 -3.07
N LEU A 39 10.95 -8.70 -3.10
CA LEU A 39 11.75 -9.90 -3.40
C LEU A 39 12.26 -9.92 -4.83
N ASP A 40 11.51 -9.36 -5.79
CA ASP A 40 11.99 -9.25 -7.18
C ASP A 40 13.18 -8.29 -7.28
N ILE A 41 13.16 -7.17 -6.55
CA ILE A 41 14.28 -6.22 -6.48
C ILE A 41 15.53 -6.91 -5.93
N LEU A 42 15.39 -7.65 -4.82
CA LEU A 42 16.50 -8.40 -4.22
C LEU A 42 17.08 -9.48 -5.16
N ARG A 43 16.25 -10.03 -6.05
CA ARG A 43 16.65 -11.02 -7.06
C ARG A 43 17.16 -10.38 -8.36
N GLY A 44 17.21 -9.06 -8.45
CA GLY A 44 17.60 -8.35 -9.67
C GLY A 44 16.60 -8.51 -10.82
N ILE A 45 15.35 -8.83 -10.52
CA ILE A 45 14.25 -8.90 -11.51
C ILE A 45 13.63 -7.49 -11.57
N PRO A 46 13.67 -6.81 -12.73
CA PRO A 46 13.10 -5.48 -12.87
C PRO A 46 11.60 -5.44 -12.59
N ILE A 47 11.14 -4.39 -11.92
CA ILE A 47 9.72 -4.10 -11.72
C ILE A 47 9.12 -3.67 -13.05
N ALA A 48 8.01 -4.32 -13.42
CA ALA A 48 7.23 -3.93 -14.58
C ALA A 48 6.21 -2.85 -14.23
N LEU A 49 6.15 -1.78 -15.01
CA LEU A 49 5.14 -0.72 -14.91
C LEU A 49 4.09 -0.86 -16.02
N ARG A 50 3.63 -2.10 -16.23
CA ARG A 50 2.63 -2.45 -17.25
C ARG A 50 1.56 -3.31 -16.64
N THR A 51 0.31 -2.96 -16.85
CA THR A 51 -0.85 -3.61 -16.23
C THR A 51 -0.88 -5.13 -16.41
N ASP A 52 -0.55 -5.65 -17.59
CA ASP A 52 -0.60 -7.10 -17.83
C ASP A 52 0.51 -7.86 -17.10
N ASP A 53 1.70 -7.28 -16.99
CA ASP A 53 2.83 -7.86 -16.25
C ASP A 53 2.56 -7.83 -14.74
N LEU A 54 1.99 -6.73 -14.25
CA LEU A 54 1.52 -6.60 -12.87
C LEU A 54 0.42 -7.61 -12.55
N PHE A 55 -0.56 -7.77 -13.44
CA PHE A 55 -1.64 -8.76 -13.28
C PHE A 55 -1.07 -10.16 -13.20
N ASP A 56 -0.17 -10.53 -14.11
CA ASP A 56 0.46 -11.84 -14.07
C ASP A 56 1.22 -12.08 -12.75
N LYS A 57 1.99 -11.10 -12.27
CA LYS A 57 2.73 -11.20 -11.02
C LYS A 57 1.80 -11.33 -9.80
N LEU A 58 0.91 -10.37 -9.59
CA LEU A 58 0.12 -10.22 -8.37
C LEU A 58 -1.03 -11.25 -8.31
N VAL A 59 -1.63 -11.55 -9.46
CA VAL A 59 -2.83 -12.40 -9.55
C VAL A 59 -2.47 -13.84 -9.95
N ASN A 60 -1.88 -14.06 -11.14
CA ASN A 60 -1.63 -15.42 -11.62
C ASN A 60 -0.55 -16.14 -10.81
N ARG A 61 0.58 -15.47 -10.56
CA ARG A 61 1.70 -15.98 -9.76
C ARG A 61 1.53 -15.76 -8.26
N ARG A 62 0.41 -15.13 -7.85
CA ARG A 62 0.02 -14.86 -6.46
C ARG A 62 1.09 -14.17 -5.60
N ARG A 63 1.93 -13.35 -6.21
CA ARG A 63 2.98 -12.58 -5.52
C ARG A 63 2.42 -11.28 -4.91
N GLY A 64 3.27 -10.57 -4.18
CA GLY A 64 3.04 -9.20 -3.76
C GLY A 64 3.74 -8.20 -4.67
N GLY A 65 3.99 -6.99 -4.17
CA GLY A 65 4.82 -6.00 -4.85
C GLY A 65 5.06 -4.76 -4.02
N VAL A 66 5.76 -3.77 -4.58
CA VAL A 66 5.92 -2.44 -3.97
C VAL A 66 4.73 -1.52 -4.31
N CYS A 67 4.72 -0.29 -3.79
CA CYS A 67 3.56 0.60 -3.86
C CYS A 67 3.04 0.86 -5.29
N TYR A 68 3.92 1.07 -6.28
CA TYR A 68 3.51 1.30 -7.67
C TYR A 68 2.83 0.07 -8.29
N GLU A 69 3.30 -1.14 -7.94
CA GLU A 69 2.73 -2.40 -8.42
C GLU A 69 1.34 -2.64 -7.83
N LEU A 70 1.23 -2.47 -6.50
CA LEU A 70 0.00 -2.71 -5.75
C LEU A 70 -1.07 -1.66 -6.08
N ASN A 71 -0.74 -0.36 -5.92
CA ASN A 71 -1.69 0.72 -6.18
C ASN A 71 -1.98 0.88 -7.68
N GLY A 72 -1.02 0.60 -8.56
CA GLY A 72 -1.22 0.65 -10.01
C GLY A 72 -2.21 -0.39 -10.51
N LEU A 73 -2.04 -1.66 -10.09
CA LEU A 73 -2.98 -2.70 -10.49
C LEU A 73 -4.35 -2.54 -9.81
N PHE A 74 -4.38 -2.06 -8.57
CA PHE A 74 -5.64 -1.75 -7.89
C PHE A 74 -6.39 -0.58 -8.54
N SER A 75 -5.68 0.45 -9.04
CA SER A 75 -6.27 1.54 -9.82
C SER A 75 -7.00 1.01 -11.06
N GLU A 76 -6.37 0.08 -11.77
CA GLU A 76 -6.99 -0.56 -12.94
C GLU A 76 -8.23 -1.39 -12.57
N LEU A 77 -8.19 -2.13 -11.45
CA LEU A 77 -9.36 -2.85 -10.93
C LEU A 77 -10.53 -1.87 -10.70
N LEU A 78 -10.28 -0.82 -9.92
CA LEU A 78 -11.27 0.19 -9.59
C LEU A 78 -11.91 0.78 -10.85
N ARG A 79 -11.09 1.19 -11.83
CA ARG A 79 -11.54 1.73 -13.12
C ARG A 79 -12.39 0.72 -13.90
N ARG A 80 -11.97 -0.55 -13.99
CA ARG A 80 -12.74 -1.60 -14.70
C ARG A 80 -14.05 -1.94 -14.02
N THR A 81 -14.12 -1.84 -12.70
CA THR A 81 -15.34 -2.07 -11.92
C THR A 81 -16.30 -0.88 -11.93
N GLY A 82 -15.88 0.29 -12.44
CA GLY A 82 -16.73 1.46 -12.64
C GLY A 82 -16.54 2.59 -11.62
N PHE A 83 -15.55 2.51 -10.72
CA PHE A 83 -15.21 3.64 -9.85
C PHE A 83 -14.52 4.76 -10.63
N GLU A 84 -14.86 6.01 -10.30
CA GLU A 84 -14.10 7.18 -10.75
C GLU A 84 -12.82 7.27 -9.90
N THR A 85 -11.67 6.97 -10.51
CA THR A 85 -10.38 6.97 -9.81
C THR A 85 -9.23 7.44 -10.68
N HIS A 86 -8.16 7.92 -10.04
CA HIS A 86 -6.85 8.14 -10.64
C HIS A 86 -5.75 7.94 -9.60
N MET A 87 -4.54 7.64 -10.06
CA MET A 87 -3.36 7.59 -9.20
C MET A 87 -2.87 9.00 -8.87
N ILE A 88 -2.22 9.14 -7.73
CA ILE A 88 -1.50 10.34 -7.31
C ILE A 88 -0.15 9.96 -6.70
N ALA A 89 0.77 10.93 -6.67
CA ALA A 89 2.07 10.76 -6.04
C ALA A 89 2.07 11.32 -4.61
N ALA A 90 2.83 10.65 -3.75
CA ALA A 90 3.03 10.96 -2.35
C ALA A 90 4.51 10.83 -1.97
N THR A 91 4.88 11.44 -0.86
CA THR A 91 6.25 11.46 -0.32
C THR A 91 6.23 10.98 1.12
N VAL A 92 6.92 9.87 1.39
CA VAL A 92 6.91 9.20 2.69
C VAL A 92 7.65 10.01 3.74
N TYR A 93 7.06 10.15 4.93
CA TYR A 93 7.71 10.76 6.07
C TYR A 93 8.64 9.75 6.77
N ARG A 94 9.90 10.14 7.01
CA ARG A 94 10.92 9.28 7.63
C ARG A 94 11.12 9.54 9.12
N GLY A 95 10.36 10.48 9.70
CA GLY A 95 10.57 10.94 11.07
C GLY A 95 11.49 12.15 11.14
N GLU A 96 11.48 12.84 12.29
CA GLU A 96 12.43 13.93 12.62
C GLU A 96 12.53 15.04 11.55
N GLY A 97 11.42 15.37 10.88
CA GLY A 97 11.36 16.39 9.83
C GLY A 97 11.92 15.93 8.47
N GLN A 98 12.34 14.67 8.33
CA GLN A 98 12.89 14.12 7.11
C GLN A 98 11.82 13.47 6.22
N TRP A 99 12.00 13.65 4.92
CA TRP A 99 11.14 13.08 3.88
C TRP A 99 11.95 12.13 3.00
N GLY A 100 11.27 11.13 2.42
CA GLY A 100 11.82 10.28 1.37
C GLY A 100 11.97 11.02 0.04
N THR A 101 12.34 10.28 -1.00
CA THR A 101 12.38 10.78 -2.37
C THR A 101 11.02 11.37 -2.75
N GLU A 102 11.01 12.59 -3.31
CA GLU A 102 9.77 13.27 -3.67
C GLU A 102 8.97 12.45 -4.68
N GLY A 103 7.68 12.25 -4.43
CA GLY A 103 6.77 11.51 -5.31
C GLY A 103 7.04 10.01 -5.41
N SER A 104 7.84 9.44 -4.51
CA SER A 104 8.22 8.01 -4.52
C SER A 104 7.16 7.04 -3.97
N HIS A 105 6.00 7.53 -3.57
CA HIS A 105 4.89 6.67 -3.18
C HIS A 105 3.70 6.87 -4.12
N ALA A 106 3.17 5.78 -4.67
CA ALA A 106 1.92 5.80 -5.42
C ALA A 106 0.74 5.50 -4.49
N THR A 107 -0.38 6.18 -4.69
CA THR A 107 -1.66 5.89 -4.04
C THR A 107 -2.80 6.33 -4.97
N ASN A 108 -4.06 6.07 -4.61
CA ASN A 108 -5.22 6.39 -5.44
C ASN A 108 -6.14 7.41 -4.78
N LEU A 109 -6.77 8.25 -5.59
CA LEU A 109 -7.97 8.98 -5.22
C LEU A 109 -9.18 8.36 -5.89
N VAL A 110 -10.26 8.18 -5.14
CA VAL A 110 -11.55 7.68 -5.64
C VAL A 110 -12.63 8.70 -5.32
N ARG A 111 -13.49 9.02 -6.29
CA ARG A 111 -14.65 9.88 -6.08
C ARG A 111 -15.91 9.03 -5.95
N LEU A 112 -16.66 9.25 -4.86
CA LEU A 112 -17.98 8.66 -4.62
C LEU A 112 -18.95 9.77 -4.24
N GLU A 113 -20.07 9.86 -4.97
CA GLU A 113 -21.11 10.87 -4.70
C GLU A 113 -20.55 12.31 -4.59
N GLY A 114 -19.56 12.63 -5.43
CA GLY A 114 -18.87 13.93 -5.43
C GLY A 114 -17.76 14.09 -4.39
N ARG A 115 -17.60 13.15 -3.45
CA ARG A 115 -16.63 13.21 -2.35
C ARG A 115 -15.35 12.42 -2.68
N PRO A 116 -14.16 13.00 -2.50
CA PRO A 116 -12.90 12.29 -2.71
C PRO A 116 -12.45 11.52 -1.47
N TYR A 117 -11.96 10.30 -1.72
CA TYR A 117 -11.37 9.40 -0.74
C TYR A 117 -9.97 9.00 -1.18
N LEU A 118 -9.02 8.96 -0.24
CA LEU A 118 -7.72 8.35 -0.43
C LEU A 118 -7.85 6.84 -0.25
N VAL A 119 -7.33 6.09 -1.22
CA VAL A 119 -7.36 4.64 -1.27
C VAL A 119 -5.95 4.15 -1.53
N ASP A 120 -5.36 3.54 -0.50
CA ASP A 120 -3.98 3.10 -0.52
C ASP A 120 -3.90 1.64 -0.13
N VAL A 121 -3.49 0.80 -1.06
CA VAL A 121 -3.25 -0.63 -0.86
C VAL A 121 -1.76 -0.99 -0.89
N GLY A 122 -0.88 0.01 -0.98
CA GLY A 122 0.54 -0.16 -1.28
C GLY A 122 1.51 0.47 -0.27
N PHE A 123 1.02 1.08 0.81
CA PHE A 123 1.87 1.65 1.87
C PHE A 123 2.41 0.60 2.87
N GLY A 124 2.16 -0.68 2.60
CA GLY A 124 2.60 -1.78 3.45
C GLY A 124 1.73 -1.95 4.70
N GLY A 125 2.35 -2.23 5.84
CA GLY A 125 1.65 -2.56 7.09
C GLY A 125 0.89 -1.37 7.72
N ASN A 126 1.06 -0.17 7.18
CA ASN A 126 0.32 1.04 7.56
C ASN A 126 -0.77 1.41 6.54
N SER A 127 -1.04 0.55 5.54
CA SER A 127 -2.13 0.81 4.59
C SER A 127 -3.46 0.76 5.34
N PRO A 128 -4.32 1.79 5.24
CA PRO A 128 -5.66 1.75 5.81
C PRO A 128 -6.44 0.58 5.19
N ARG A 129 -7.25 -0.14 5.98
CA ARG A 129 -8.17 -1.17 5.44
C ARG A 129 -9.40 -0.59 4.78
N ARG A 130 -9.59 0.72 4.85
CA ARG A 130 -10.78 1.40 4.32
C ARG A 130 -10.42 2.78 3.76
N PRO A 131 -11.25 3.33 2.85
CA PRO A 131 -11.00 4.62 2.23
C PRO A 131 -10.99 5.73 3.28
N VAL A 132 -10.01 6.63 3.20
CA VAL A 132 -9.89 7.77 4.12
C VAL A 132 -10.51 9.00 3.44
N PRO A 133 -11.56 9.62 4.02
CA PRO A 133 -12.17 10.79 3.42
C PRO A 133 -11.23 12.01 3.51
N MET A 134 -11.20 12.80 2.44
CA MET A 134 -10.44 14.06 2.40
C MET A 134 -11.01 15.17 3.30
N THR A 135 -12.13 14.93 3.97
CA THR A 135 -12.86 15.90 4.81
C THR A 135 -12.21 16.14 6.18
N GLY A 136 -11.25 15.31 6.58
CA GLY A 136 -10.62 15.35 7.90
C GLY A 136 -11.34 14.56 8.98
N GLU A 137 -12.40 13.85 8.61
CA GLU A 137 -13.03 12.86 9.50
C GLU A 137 -12.04 11.75 9.86
N GLU A 138 -12.02 11.41 11.15
CA GLU A 138 -11.23 10.28 11.66
C GLU A 138 -11.93 8.98 11.31
N ILE A 139 -11.24 8.08 10.62
CA ILE A 139 -11.71 6.72 10.41
C ILE A 139 -11.07 5.80 11.44
N GLN A 140 -11.88 4.99 12.11
CA GLN A 140 -11.38 3.90 12.94
C GLN A 140 -10.99 2.73 12.06
N ASP A 141 -9.82 2.15 12.28
CA ASP A 141 -9.37 0.88 11.70
C ASP A 141 -9.10 -0.15 12.83
N ALA A 142 -8.73 -1.38 12.48
CA ALA A 142 -8.49 -2.45 13.47
C ALA A 142 -7.31 -2.13 14.41
N ASP A 143 -6.28 -1.45 13.91
CA ASP A 143 -5.04 -1.15 14.64
C ASP A 143 -4.76 0.36 14.76
N GLY A 144 -5.82 1.17 14.87
CA GLY A 144 -5.72 2.60 15.15
C GLY A 144 -6.74 3.45 14.40
N PHE A 145 -6.43 4.72 14.22
CA PHE A 145 -7.25 5.69 13.50
C PHE A 145 -6.43 6.32 12.38
N TYR A 146 -7.09 6.66 11.27
CA TYR A 146 -6.50 7.43 10.19
C TYR A 146 -7.29 8.70 9.94
N ARG A 147 -6.61 9.75 9.49
CA ARG A 147 -7.26 10.96 8.98
C ARG A 147 -6.40 11.65 7.95
N ILE A 148 -7.02 12.52 7.16
CA ILE A 148 -6.33 13.41 6.23
C ILE A 148 -6.48 14.84 6.72
N ARG A 149 -5.42 15.64 6.61
CA ARG A 149 -5.54 17.09 6.82
C ARG A 149 -4.70 17.85 5.80
N PRO A 150 -5.02 19.13 5.55
CA PRO A 150 -4.12 20.00 4.80
C PRO A 150 -2.73 20.05 5.43
N TYR A 151 -1.70 20.10 4.58
CA TYR A 151 -0.32 20.27 5.02
C TYR A 151 0.06 21.75 4.97
N ALA A 152 0.35 22.33 6.14
CA ALA A 152 0.53 23.78 6.27
C ALA A 152 1.78 24.33 5.56
N GLU A 153 2.79 23.49 5.33
CA GLU A 153 4.08 23.92 4.77
C GLU A 153 4.10 23.92 3.23
N LEU A 154 3.11 23.32 2.58
CA LEU A 154 3.07 23.21 1.12
C LEU A 154 1.63 23.38 0.61
N GLN A 155 1.45 24.37 -0.26
CA GLN A 155 0.14 24.68 -0.84
C GLN A 155 -0.43 23.51 -1.62
N ASN A 156 -1.76 23.33 -1.56
CA ASN A 156 -2.49 22.27 -2.28
C ASN A 156 -1.98 20.85 -1.99
N SER A 157 -1.45 20.63 -0.78
CA SER A 157 -0.98 19.34 -0.34
C SER A 157 -1.63 18.94 0.98
N TYR A 158 -1.64 17.63 1.21
CA TYR A 158 -2.30 16.98 2.34
C TYR A 158 -1.34 16.00 2.99
N VAL A 159 -1.60 15.65 4.24
CA VAL A 159 -0.93 14.52 4.92
C VAL A 159 -1.95 13.47 5.31
N LEU A 160 -1.56 12.21 5.15
CA LEU A 160 -2.20 11.09 5.83
C LEU A 160 -1.53 10.91 7.20
N GLU A 161 -2.34 10.86 8.25
CA GLU A 161 -1.87 10.61 9.61
C GLU A 161 -2.48 9.31 10.15
N LYS A 162 -1.73 8.64 11.03
CA LYS A 162 -2.21 7.50 11.81
C LYS A 162 -2.04 7.77 13.31
N LYS A 163 -3.00 7.35 14.12
CA LYS A 163 -2.95 7.36 15.59
C LYS A 163 -3.20 5.94 16.09
N GLU A 164 -2.19 5.34 16.73
CA GLU A 164 -2.29 4.00 17.35
C GLU A 164 -2.63 4.13 18.85
N ASP A 165 -1.97 5.08 19.54
CA ASP A 165 -2.20 5.39 20.96
C ASP A 165 -2.74 6.83 21.10
N ARG A 166 -1.88 7.78 21.50
CA ARG A 166 -2.29 9.14 21.91
C ARG A 166 -2.07 10.16 20.81
N ASP A 167 -0.94 10.05 20.13
CA ASP A 167 -0.47 11.08 19.21
C ASP A 167 -0.65 10.65 17.75
N TRP A 168 -0.96 11.64 16.91
CA TRP A 168 -1.01 11.48 15.47
C TRP A 168 0.40 11.52 14.89
N ALA A 169 0.75 10.49 14.12
CA ALA A 169 1.98 10.44 13.35
C ALA A 169 1.68 10.64 11.86
N ILE A 170 2.46 11.51 11.21
CA ILE A 170 2.39 11.68 9.76
C ILE A 170 2.99 10.43 9.10
N LEU A 171 2.27 9.88 8.11
CA LEU A 171 2.74 8.76 7.29
C LEU A 171 3.40 9.27 6.00
N TYR A 172 2.69 10.10 5.26
CA TYR A 172 3.17 10.72 4.03
C TYR A 172 2.39 11.99 3.70
N ARG A 173 2.97 12.83 2.84
CA ARG A 173 2.28 13.96 2.20
C ARG A 173 1.96 13.62 0.75
N PHE A 174 0.94 14.25 0.19
CA PHE A 174 0.53 14.01 -1.19
C PHE A 174 -0.15 15.24 -1.81
N GLY A 175 -0.07 15.32 -3.14
CA GLY A 175 -0.82 16.27 -3.97
C GLY A 175 -2.04 15.63 -4.62
N LEU A 176 -2.80 16.42 -5.39
CA LEU A 176 -4.00 15.95 -6.10
C LEU A 176 -3.79 15.76 -7.61
N GLU A 177 -2.57 16.01 -8.10
CA GLU A 177 -2.26 15.92 -9.53
C GLU A 177 -2.36 14.48 -10.01
N PRO A 178 -3.18 14.20 -11.05
CA PRO A 178 -3.30 12.85 -11.61
C PRO A 178 -1.96 12.33 -12.13
N LYS A 179 -1.72 11.05 -11.86
CA LYS A 179 -0.56 10.30 -12.33
C LYS A 179 -0.99 9.07 -13.13
N GLN A 180 -0.16 8.71 -14.09
CA GLN A 180 -0.16 7.42 -14.77
C GLN A 180 0.91 6.53 -14.12
N LEU A 181 0.82 5.21 -14.34
CA LEU A 181 1.76 4.26 -13.74
C LEU A 181 3.20 4.53 -14.21
N GLU A 182 3.36 4.94 -15.46
CA GLU A 182 4.62 5.26 -16.11
C GLU A 182 5.28 6.52 -15.52
N ASP A 183 4.51 7.42 -14.90
CA ASP A 183 5.06 8.61 -14.22
C ASP A 183 5.94 8.24 -13.02
N PHE A 184 5.85 7.00 -12.54
CA PHE A 184 6.66 6.49 -11.44
C PHE A 184 7.96 5.80 -11.91
N ALA A 185 8.25 5.77 -13.22
CA ALA A 185 9.41 5.05 -13.76
C ALA A 185 10.74 5.49 -13.14
N GLU A 186 10.99 6.79 -13.03
CA GLU A 186 12.24 7.33 -12.48
C GLU A 186 12.42 6.96 -11.00
N VAL A 187 11.38 7.16 -10.18
CA VAL A 187 11.42 6.80 -8.76
C VAL A 187 11.45 5.28 -8.56
N CYS A 188 10.90 4.50 -9.49
CA CYS A 188 11.00 3.05 -9.51
C CYS A 188 12.44 2.61 -9.80
N ASP A 189 13.14 3.24 -10.74
CA ASP A 189 14.56 2.97 -11.02
C ASP A 189 15.46 3.30 -9.82
N VAL A 190 15.23 4.45 -9.17
CA VAL A 190 15.92 4.80 -7.91
C VAL A 190 15.65 3.74 -6.85
N THR A 191 14.40 3.31 -6.69
CA THR A 191 14.02 2.27 -5.72
C THR A 191 14.75 0.95 -5.98
N GLN A 192 14.90 0.56 -7.24
CA GLN A 192 15.50 -0.71 -7.63
C GLN A 192 17.02 -0.70 -7.59
N TYR A 193 17.65 0.36 -8.08
CA TYR A 193 19.06 0.32 -8.46
C TYR A 193 19.95 1.29 -7.68
N ALA A 194 19.38 2.29 -7.01
CA ALA A 194 20.20 3.28 -6.31
C ALA A 194 21.03 2.61 -5.20
N PRO A 195 22.33 2.94 -5.07
CA PRO A 195 23.20 2.35 -4.04
C PRO A 195 22.66 2.49 -2.62
N GLU A 196 21.98 3.60 -2.34
CA GLU A 196 21.39 3.96 -1.05
C GLU A 196 19.98 3.40 -0.82
N SER A 197 19.37 2.75 -1.82
CA SER A 197 18.02 2.20 -1.67
C SER A 197 18.03 1.00 -0.71
N PRO A 198 17.26 1.01 0.39
CA PRO A 198 17.16 -0.16 1.27
C PRO A 198 16.45 -1.34 0.57
N PHE A 199 15.63 -1.06 -0.45
CA PHE A 199 14.83 -2.05 -1.16
C PHE A 199 15.66 -3.07 -1.94
N ASN A 200 16.92 -2.78 -2.24
CA ASN A 200 17.82 -3.71 -2.92
C ASN A 200 18.90 -4.30 -1.99
N LYS A 201 18.75 -4.14 -0.67
CA LYS A 201 19.73 -4.59 0.33
C LYS A 201 19.17 -5.58 1.33
N VAL A 202 17.94 -5.36 1.79
CA VAL A 202 17.35 -6.12 2.90
C VAL A 202 15.96 -6.61 2.56
N TYR A 203 15.51 -7.68 3.23
CA TYR A 203 14.12 -8.11 3.16
C TYR A 203 13.21 -7.02 3.69
N PHE A 204 12.23 -6.61 2.90
CA PHE A 204 11.23 -5.65 3.32
C PHE A 204 9.84 -6.12 2.89
N LEU A 205 9.16 -6.78 3.81
CA LEU A 205 7.84 -7.36 3.60
C LEU A 205 6.87 -6.86 4.64
N MET A 206 5.66 -6.55 4.22
CA MET A 206 4.59 -6.11 5.11
C MET A 206 3.26 -6.69 4.66
N LYS A 207 2.40 -7.03 5.61
CA LYS A 207 1.03 -7.47 5.33
C LYS A 207 0.12 -6.98 6.42
N VAL A 208 -1.00 -6.39 6.02
CA VAL A 208 -2.08 -6.05 6.93
C VAL A 208 -2.82 -7.35 7.27
N THR A 209 -3.18 -7.57 8.52
CA THR A 209 -4.03 -8.69 8.96
C THR A 209 -5.41 -8.17 9.36
N GLU A 210 -6.36 -9.06 9.66
CA GLU A 210 -7.69 -8.65 10.12
C GLU A 210 -7.62 -7.74 11.35
N GLU A 211 -6.75 -8.06 12.32
CA GLU A 211 -6.65 -7.39 13.62
C GLU A 211 -5.37 -6.54 13.79
N GLY A 212 -4.47 -6.52 12.80
CA GLY A 212 -3.20 -5.82 12.92
C GLY A 212 -2.30 -5.96 11.69
N ARG A 213 -1.03 -6.29 11.88
CA ARG A 213 -0.07 -6.29 10.77
C ARG A 213 1.17 -7.10 11.09
N MET A 214 1.86 -7.48 10.03
CA MET A 214 3.15 -8.14 10.06
C MET A 214 4.14 -7.29 9.27
N THR A 215 5.35 -7.11 9.81
CA THR A 215 6.45 -6.42 9.14
C THR A 215 7.72 -7.23 9.34
N LEU A 216 8.32 -7.68 8.24
CA LEU A 216 9.70 -8.16 8.21
C LEU A 216 10.57 -7.06 7.61
N PHE A 217 11.51 -6.55 8.41
CA PHE A 217 12.56 -5.65 7.95
C PHE A 217 13.92 -6.27 8.28
N ASP A 218 14.69 -6.58 7.24
CA ASP A 218 15.91 -7.38 7.29
C ASP A 218 15.69 -8.73 7.97
N HIS A 219 16.10 -8.89 9.23
CA HIS A 219 15.89 -10.09 10.03
C HIS A 219 14.99 -9.82 11.25
N SER A 220 14.33 -8.67 11.30
CA SER A 220 13.44 -8.30 12.40
C SER A 220 11.98 -8.49 11.99
N LEU A 221 11.30 -9.49 12.54
CA LEU A 221 9.85 -9.65 12.40
C LEU A 221 9.13 -8.90 13.53
N THR A 222 8.23 -8.00 13.17
CA THR A 222 7.31 -7.33 14.09
C THR A 222 5.89 -7.78 13.79
N LEU A 223 5.17 -8.21 14.81
CA LEU A 223 3.76 -8.58 14.72
C LEU A 223 2.96 -7.63 15.60
N VAL A 224 1.86 -7.12 15.07
CA VAL A 224 0.85 -6.36 15.81
C VAL A 224 -0.46 -7.13 15.66
N ASP A 225 -1.10 -7.44 16.79
CA ASP A 225 -2.36 -8.15 16.89
C ASP A 225 -3.21 -7.51 17.99
N GLY A 226 -4.15 -6.63 17.59
CA GLY A 226 -4.86 -5.75 18.50
C GLY A 226 -3.88 -4.95 19.38
N PRO A 227 -3.97 -5.04 20.72
CA PRO A 227 -3.07 -4.31 21.63
C PRO A 227 -1.67 -4.93 21.75
N ASN A 228 -1.46 -6.14 21.22
CA ASN A 228 -0.21 -6.86 21.39
C ASN A 228 0.76 -6.52 20.28
N LYS A 229 1.99 -6.14 20.66
CA LYS A 229 3.10 -5.93 19.73
C LYS A 229 4.27 -6.80 20.14
N THR A 230 4.69 -7.71 19.28
CA THR A 230 5.88 -8.54 19.48
C THR A 230 6.92 -8.21 18.42
N LYS A 231 8.19 -8.37 18.80
CA LYS A 231 9.32 -8.18 17.90
C LYS A 231 10.31 -9.31 18.16
N GLU A 232 10.69 -10.03 17.12
CA GLU A 232 11.68 -11.11 17.18
C GLU A 232 12.72 -10.96 16.07
N THR A 233 13.93 -11.41 16.36
CA THR A 233 14.99 -11.54 15.35
C THR A 233 14.93 -12.95 14.77
N ILE A 234 14.84 -13.02 13.45
CA ILE A 234 14.77 -14.26 12.67
C ILE A 234 16.18 -14.65 12.26
N GLU A 235 16.57 -15.88 12.56
CA GLU A 235 17.83 -16.44 12.07
C GLU A 235 17.77 -16.62 10.54
N ALA A 236 18.90 -16.40 9.86
CA ALA A 236 18.95 -16.46 8.38
C ALA A 236 18.39 -17.77 7.80
N GLY A 237 18.62 -18.92 8.46
CA GLY A 237 18.10 -20.22 8.04
C GLY A 237 16.58 -20.40 8.17
N ARG A 238 15.87 -19.43 8.76
CA ARG A 238 14.41 -19.44 8.97
C ARG A 238 13.67 -18.37 8.16
N ILE A 239 14.38 -17.60 7.32
CA ILE A 239 13.75 -16.52 6.55
C ILE A 239 12.70 -17.06 5.59
N ASP A 240 12.98 -18.15 4.87
CA ASP A 240 12.05 -18.73 3.91
C ASP A 240 10.72 -19.14 4.57
N ASP A 241 10.77 -19.74 5.77
CA ASP A 241 9.58 -20.06 6.57
C ASP A 241 8.74 -18.80 6.88
N ILE A 242 9.40 -17.66 7.11
CA ILE A 242 8.71 -16.40 7.38
C ILE A 242 8.14 -15.82 6.09
N LEU A 243 8.84 -15.89 4.95
CA LEU A 243 8.35 -15.42 3.65
C LEU A 243 7.05 -16.13 3.26
N ASP A 244 6.97 -17.44 3.49
CA ASP A 244 5.76 -18.23 3.23
C ASP A 244 4.54 -17.72 4.01
N ARG A 245 4.74 -17.19 5.23
CA ARG A 245 3.64 -16.61 6.02
C ARG A 245 3.06 -15.34 5.39
N PHE A 246 3.89 -14.55 4.70
CA PHE A 246 3.41 -13.36 3.98
C PHE A 246 2.69 -13.75 2.68
N LEU A 247 3.24 -14.73 1.96
CA LEU A 247 2.75 -15.16 0.64
C LEU A 247 1.58 -16.16 0.71
N ALA A 248 1.30 -16.72 1.89
CA ALA A 248 0.16 -17.58 2.11
C ALA A 248 -1.16 -16.88 1.68
N PRO A 249 -2.08 -17.62 1.01
CA PRO A 249 -3.38 -17.13 0.56
C PRO A 249 -4.19 -16.38 1.63
#